data_AF-A0A955ESC6-F1
#
_entry.id   AF-A0A955ESC6-F1
#
_cell.length_a   1.000
_cell.length_b   1.000
_cell.length_c   1.000
_cell.angle_alpha   90.00
_cell.angle_beta   90.00
_cell.angle_gamma   90.00
#
_symmetry.space_group_name_H-M   'P 1'
#
loop_
_entity.id
_entity.type
_entity.pdbx_description
1 polymer ?
#
loop_
_entity_poly.entity_id
_entity_poly.type
_entity_poly.pdbx_seq_one_letter_code
_entity_poly.pdbx_strand_id
1 'polypeptide(L)'
;YVREPADVAPVARLLEALPEVGRVLDRDARVSMGLEHPRSGELVVLAKPQSWFAYPFWLDDTKAPDYARTVDIHRKPGYDPCELFVDPKLHMPQLRVARRLLQKKLGMRMKMDVVPLDATLVKGSHGVLSLDGDDGPVFVAGEKADSDRVRTLADLKAHALLRMGLA
;
A
#
# COMPACT_ATOMS: atom_id res chain seq x y z
N TYR A 1 14.59 4.15 1.02
CA TYR A 1 15.79 4.48 1.78
C TYR A 1 16.90 4.79 0.80
N VAL A 2 17.61 5.88 1.02
CA VAL A 2 18.78 6.31 0.26
C VAL A 2 19.98 6.16 1.18
N ARG A 3 20.93 5.31 0.80
CA ARG A 3 22.05 4.93 1.65
C ARG A 3 22.99 6.11 1.91
N GLU A 4 23.37 6.81 0.85
CA GLU A 4 24.33 7.90 0.91
C GLU A 4 23.60 9.26 0.95
N PRO A 5 23.85 10.14 1.93
CA PRO A 5 23.16 11.43 2.03
C PRO A 5 23.29 12.31 0.78
N ALA A 6 24.42 12.21 0.07
CA ALA A 6 24.66 12.96 -1.16
C ALA A 6 23.72 12.57 -2.31
N ASP A 7 23.17 11.35 -2.28
CA ASP A 7 22.29 10.82 -3.32
C ASP A 7 20.82 11.22 -3.13
N VAL A 8 20.45 11.78 -1.97
CA VAL A 8 19.05 12.10 -1.65
C VAL A 8 18.45 13.07 -2.68
N ALA A 9 19.16 14.17 -2.97
CA ALA A 9 18.68 15.17 -3.94
C ALA A 9 18.64 14.65 -5.39
N PRO A 10 19.70 13.96 -5.89
CA PRO A 10 19.65 13.30 -7.19
C PRO A 10 18.50 12.28 -7.33
N VAL A 11 18.30 11.41 -6.32
CA VAL A 11 17.23 10.41 -6.33
C VAL A 11 15.85 11.06 -6.31
N ALA A 12 15.66 12.11 -5.51
CA ALA A 12 14.41 12.87 -5.50
C ALA A 12 14.06 13.38 -6.89
N ARG A 13 15.00 14.03 -7.59
CA ARG A 13 14.79 14.53 -8.96
C ARG A 13 14.46 13.43 -9.96
N LEU A 14 15.10 12.27 -9.85
CA LEU A 14 14.81 11.12 -10.72
C LEU A 14 13.37 10.62 -10.51
N LEU A 15 12.93 10.56 -9.25
CA LEU A 15 11.57 10.14 -8.90
C LEU A 15 10.52 11.17 -9.34
N GLU A 16 10.79 12.47 -9.16
CA GLU A 16 9.90 13.55 -9.59
C GLU A 16 9.70 13.59 -11.10
N ALA A 17 10.68 13.13 -11.87
CA ALA A 17 10.57 13.04 -13.33
C ALA A 17 9.66 11.90 -13.81
N LEU A 18 9.28 10.95 -12.94
CA LEU A 18 8.41 9.83 -13.31
C LEU A 18 6.95 10.31 -13.47
N PRO A 19 6.29 10.02 -14.61
CA PRO A 19 4.93 10.49 -14.88
C PRO A 19 3.90 10.10 -13.82
N GLU A 20 4.06 8.95 -13.17
CA GLU A 20 3.12 8.38 -12.19
C GLU A 20 3.39 8.83 -10.75
N VAL A 21 4.54 9.49 -10.50
CA VAL A 21 4.87 10.05 -9.19
C VAL A 21 4.15 11.38 -9.01
N GLY A 22 3.42 11.51 -7.90
CA GLY A 22 2.68 12.72 -7.56
C GLY A 22 3.52 13.71 -6.76
N ARG A 23 4.11 13.25 -5.65
CA ARG A 23 4.95 14.08 -4.77
C ARG A 23 6.12 13.27 -4.23
N VAL A 24 7.28 13.90 -4.16
CA VAL A 24 8.42 13.42 -3.37
C VAL A 24 8.55 14.33 -2.16
N LEU A 25 8.52 13.74 -0.97
CA LEU A 25 8.64 14.44 0.30
C LEU A 25 10.06 14.25 0.82
N ASP A 26 10.83 15.32 0.76
CA ASP A 26 12.14 15.43 1.41
C ASP A 26 12.00 15.72 2.91
N ARG A 27 13.10 16.09 3.58
CA ARG A 27 13.08 16.33 5.02
C ARG A 27 12.05 17.38 5.43
N ASP A 28 12.05 18.54 4.80
CA ASP A 28 11.22 19.67 5.23
C ASP A 28 9.74 19.38 4.93
N ALA A 29 9.44 18.80 3.77
CA ALA A 29 8.09 18.38 3.42
C ALA A 29 7.55 17.29 4.37
N ARG A 30 8.38 16.30 4.75
CA ARG A 30 8.00 15.28 5.74
C ARG A 30 7.69 15.90 7.11
N VAL A 31 8.51 16.85 7.57
CA VAL A 31 8.29 17.56 8.85
C VAL A 31 6.94 18.25 8.83
N SER A 32 6.62 18.99 7.76
CA SER A 32 5.31 19.66 7.63
C SER A 32 4.11 18.71 7.62
N MET A 33 4.32 17.44 7.26
CA MET A 33 3.28 16.40 7.23
C MET A 33 3.29 15.51 8.49
N GLY A 34 4.10 15.82 9.50
CA GLY A 34 4.21 15.02 10.72
C GLY A 34 4.86 13.65 10.51
N LEU A 35 5.67 13.50 9.45
CA LEU A 35 6.35 12.26 9.08
C LEU A 35 7.82 12.24 9.53
N GLU A 36 8.27 13.18 10.36
CA GLU A 36 9.58 13.13 10.99
C GLU A 36 9.62 12.04 12.07
N HIS A 37 10.02 10.84 11.67
CA HIS A 37 10.13 9.67 12.55
C HIS A 37 11.39 8.88 12.20
N PRO A 38 12.09 8.26 13.17
CA PRO A 38 13.27 7.40 12.90
C PRO A 38 13.03 6.18 11.99
N ARG A 39 11.78 5.91 11.61
CA ARG A 39 11.37 4.81 10.71
C ARG A 39 10.93 5.32 9.34
N SER A 40 10.95 6.63 9.14
CA SER A 40 10.73 7.24 7.84
C SER A 40 12.05 7.21 7.06
N GLY A 41 12.01 6.74 5.82
CA GLY A 41 13.16 6.82 4.92
C GLY A 41 13.44 8.27 4.51
N GLU A 42 14.63 8.53 3.96
CA GLU A 42 15.16 9.84 3.53
C GLU A 42 14.20 10.60 2.61
N LEU A 43 13.43 9.85 1.81
CA LEU A 43 12.36 10.34 0.96
C LEU A 43 11.08 9.52 1.23
N VAL A 44 9.93 10.19 1.20
CA VAL A 44 8.62 9.54 1.14
C VAL A 44 7.98 9.90 -0.19
N VAL A 45 7.53 8.92 -0.95
CA VAL A 45 7.01 9.14 -2.31
C VAL A 45 5.52 8.84 -2.33
N LEU A 46 4.74 9.76 -2.89
CA LEU A 46 3.31 9.62 -3.10
C LEU A 46 3.04 9.46 -4.59
N ALA A 47 2.25 8.44 -4.95
CA ALA A 47 1.82 8.22 -6.32
C ALA A 47 0.72 9.22 -6.72
N LYS A 48 0.54 9.45 -8.02
CA LYS A 48 -0.66 10.11 -8.54
C LYS A 48 -1.90 9.24 -8.31
N PRO A 49 -3.12 9.81 -8.38
CA PRO A 49 -4.34 9.01 -8.42
C PRO A 49 -4.24 7.90 -9.48
N GLN A 50 -4.84 6.75 -9.18
CA GLN A 50 -4.84 5.57 -10.07
C GLN A 50 -3.45 4.97 -10.35
N SER A 51 -2.43 5.36 -9.60
CA SER A 51 -1.06 4.82 -9.68
C SER A 51 -0.65 4.20 -8.35
N TRP A 52 0.34 3.32 -8.37
CA TRP A 52 0.88 2.67 -7.17
C TRP A 52 2.33 2.23 -7.39
N PHE A 53 3.07 2.02 -6.30
CA PHE A 53 4.45 1.53 -6.34
C PHE A 53 4.46 0.02 -6.18
N ALA A 54 4.87 -0.70 -7.23
CA ALA A 54 5.03 -2.14 -7.19
C ALA A 54 6.31 -2.53 -6.43
N TYR A 55 6.23 -3.58 -5.60
CA TYR A 55 7.36 -4.08 -4.82
C TYR A 55 8.46 -4.85 -5.59
N PRO A 56 8.27 -5.38 -6.82
CA PRO A 56 9.30 -6.15 -7.51
C PRO A 56 10.64 -5.40 -7.56
N PHE A 57 11.68 -6.03 -7.00
CA PHE A 57 13.06 -5.54 -7.05
C PHE A 57 13.88 -6.23 -8.15
N TRP A 58 13.23 -7.09 -8.94
CA TRP A 58 13.82 -7.75 -10.10
C TRP A 58 13.32 -7.09 -11.39
N LEU A 59 14.15 -7.09 -12.42
CA LEU A 59 13.82 -6.54 -13.75
C LEU A 59 13.41 -7.62 -14.76
N ASP A 60 13.64 -8.88 -14.43
CA ASP A 60 13.38 -10.04 -15.28
C ASP A 60 12.54 -11.05 -14.51
N ASP A 61 11.32 -11.30 -14.99
CA ASP A 61 10.35 -12.19 -14.36
C ASP A 61 10.83 -13.64 -14.25
N THR A 62 11.83 -14.05 -15.04
CA THR A 62 12.45 -15.38 -14.89
C THR A 62 13.29 -15.49 -13.61
N LYS A 63 13.69 -14.36 -13.02
CA LYS A 63 14.39 -14.24 -11.75
C LYS A 63 13.47 -13.91 -10.58
N ALA A 64 12.16 -13.85 -10.83
CA ALA A 64 11.18 -13.61 -9.77
C ALA A 64 11.31 -14.68 -8.68
N PRO A 65 11.35 -14.31 -7.40
CA PRO A 65 11.35 -15.28 -6.31
C PRO A 65 10.12 -16.19 -6.35
N ASP A 66 10.26 -17.45 -5.93
CA ASP A 66 9.16 -18.43 -5.89
C ASP A 66 7.89 -17.92 -5.19
N TYR A 67 8.05 -17.07 -4.17
CA TYR A 67 6.93 -16.54 -3.40
C TYR A 67 6.12 -15.48 -4.18
N ALA A 68 6.69 -14.86 -5.22
CA ALA A 68 6.08 -13.75 -5.92
C ALA A 68 4.74 -14.16 -6.59
N ARG A 69 4.68 -15.39 -7.09
CA ARG A 69 3.47 -15.98 -7.70
C ARG A 69 2.51 -16.61 -6.71
N THR A 70 2.73 -16.41 -5.41
CA THR A 70 1.96 -17.05 -4.34
C THR A 70 1.34 -16.05 -3.38
N VAL A 71 0.28 -16.45 -2.68
CA VAL A 71 -0.22 -15.71 -1.52
C VAL A 71 0.70 -16.00 -0.32
N ASP A 72 1.63 -15.09 -0.02
CA ASP A 72 2.68 -15.29 1.00
C ASP A 72 3.09 -13.95 1.66
N ILE A 73 2.23 -13.48 2.57
CA ILE A 73 2.40 -12.22 3.29
C ILE A 73 3.66 -12.18 4.17
N HIS A 74 4.28 -13.32 4.46
CA HIS A 74 5.44 -13.39 5.35
C HIS A 74 6.76 -13.27 4.60
N ARG A 75 6.79 -13.64 3.31
CA ARG A 75 7.99 -13.56 2.47
C ARG A 75 8.00 -12.36 1.55
N LYS A 76 6.83 -11.81 1.21
CA LYS A 76 6.77 -10.59 0.40
C LYS A 76 7.22 -9.39 1.23
N PRO A 77 8.04 -8.49 0.67
CA PRO A 77 8.61 -7.35 1.38
C PRO A 77 7.60 -6.23 1.68
N GLY A 78 6.31 -6.44 1.38
CA GLY A 78 5.23 -5.50 1.60
C GLY A 78 3.90 -6.06 1.09
N TYR A 79 2.88 -5.21 1.10
CA TYR A 79 1.57 -5.53 0.53
C TYR A 79 1.68 -5.70 -1.00
N ASP A 80 1.16 -6.80 -1.52
CA ASP A 80 1.09 -7.09 -2.94
C ASP A 80 -0.37 -7.13 -3.41
N PRO A 81 -0.89 -6.06 -4.02
CA PRO A 81 -2.27 -6.02 -4.53
C PRO A 81 -2.49 -6.98 -5.71
N CYS A 82 -1.43 -7.52 -6.33
CA CYS A 82 -1.60 -8.55 -7.37
C CYS A 82 -2.20 -9.83 -6.80
N GLU A 83 -2.12 -10.08 -5.49
CA GLU A 83 -2.74 -11.24 -4.82
C GLU A 83 -4.27 -11.26 -4.94
N LEU A 84 -4.90 -10.12 -5.25
CA LEU A 84 -6.34 -10.01 -5.48
C LEU A 84 -6.76 -10.61 -6.84
N PHE A 85 -5.79 -10.94 -7.70
CA PHE A 85 -6.03 -11.44 -9.04
C PHE A 85 -5.55 -12.88 -9.19
N VAL A 86 -6.25 -13.61 -10.04
CA VAL A 86 -5.77 -14.90 -10.57
C VAL A 86 -5.04 -14.60 -11.86
N ASP A 87 -3.82 -15.13 -12.00
CA ASP A 87 -2.96 -14.85 -13.14
C ASP A 87 -3.66 -15.23 -14.45
N PRO A 88 -3.97 -14.24 -15.32
CA PRO A 88 -4.75 -14.47 -16.54
C PRO A 88 -3.99 -15.31 -17.56
N LYS A 89 -2.67 -15.49 -17.40
CA LYS A 89 -1.83 -16.32 -18.27
C LYS A 89 -1.89 -17.81 -17.88
N LEU A 90 -2.56 -18.16 -16.78
CA LEU A 90 -2.70 -19.55 -16.36
C LEU A 90 -3.67 -20.32 -17.25
N HIS A 91 -3.24 -21.50 -17.69
CA HIS A 91 -4.13 -22.44 -18.33
C HIS A 91 -5.04 -23.12 -17.29
N MET A 92 -6.36 -23.08 -17.51
CA MET A 92 -7.38 -23.63 -16.60
C MET A 92 -7.19 -23.21 -15.12
N PRO A 93 -7.26 -21.91 -14.79
CA PRO A 93 -6.94 -21.40 -13.45
C PRO A 93 -7.83 -22.00 -12.35
N GLN A 94 -9.12 -22.21 -12.63
CA GLN A 94 -10.05 -22.82 -11.69
C GLN A 94 -9.64 -24.24 -11.30
N LEU A 95 -9.16 -25.05 -12.26
CA LEU A 95 -8.68 -26.40 -11.98
C LEU A 95 -7.43 -26.38 -11.10
N ARG A 96 -6.51 -25.43 -11.34
CA ARG A 96 -5.33 -25.24 -10.50
C ARG A 96 -5.73 -24.91 -9.06
N VAL A 97 -6.65 -23.95 -8.87
CA VAL A 97 -7.18 -23.59 -7.54
C VAL A 97 -7.84 -24.80 -6.87
N ALA A 98 -8.73 -25.50 -7.57
CA ALA A 98 -9.40 -26.69 -7.06
C ALA A 98 -8.39 -27.76 -6.60
N ARG A 99 -7.34 -28.00 -7.39
CA ARG A 99 -6.25 -28.92 -7.04
C ARG A 99 -5.51 -28.49 -5.77
N ARG A 100 -5.19 -27.19 -5.61
CA ARG A 100 -4.54 -26.66 -4.40
C ARG A 100 -5.43 -26.78 -3.17
N LEU A 101 -6.72 -26.51 -3.30
CA LEU A 101 -7.70 -26.68 -2.22
C LEU A 101 -7.86 -28.16 -1.83
N LEU A 102 -7.86 -29.08 -2.79
CA LEU A 102 -7.87 -30.51 -2.51
C LEU A 102 -6.61 -30.94 -1.74
N GLN A 103 -5.42 -30.53 -2.18
CA GLN A 103 -4.16 -30.77 -1.46
C GLN A 103 -4.23 -30.27 -0.02
N LYS A 104 -4.72 -29.03 0.19
CA LYS A 104 -4.93 -28.45 1.51
C LYS A 104 -5.91 -29.29 2.35
N LYS A 105 -7.03 -29.72 1.77
CA LYS A 105 -8.04 -30.56 2.44
C LYS A 105 -7.49 -31.93 2.84
N LEU A 106 -6.55 -32.48 2.07
CA LEU A 106 -5.85 -33.73 2.37
C LEU A 106 -4.67 -33.55 3.35
N GLY A 107 -4.46 -32.34 3.90
CA GLY A 107 -3.38 -32.06 4.85
C GLY A 107 -1.99 -31.94 4.22
N MET A 108 -1.90 -31.91 2.89
CA MET A 108 -0.63 -31.74 2.19
C MET A 108 -0.16 -30.29 2.27
N ARG A 109 1.15 -30.09 2.40
CA ARG A 109 1.75 -28.76 2.22
C ARG A 109 1.56 -28.29 0.79
N MET A 110 1.02 -27.09 0.63
CA MET A 110 0.79 -26.46 -0.66
C MET A 110 1.10 -24.97 -0.60
N LYS A 111 1.32 -24.36 -1.77
CA LYS A 111 1.32 -22.90 -1.95
C LYS A 111 0.19 -22.55 -2.91
N MET A 112 -0.52 -21.45 -2.65
CA MET A 112 -1.53 -20.94 -3.56
C MET A 112 -0.82 -20.15 -4.66
N ASP A 113 -0.41 -20.85 -5.72
CA ASP A 113 0.49 -20.38 -6.78
C ASP A 113 -0.27 -19.87 -8.02
N VAL A 114 -1.10 -18.86 -7.80
CA VAL A 114 -2.00 -18.31 -8.81
C VAL A 114 -1.85 -16.80 -9.00
N VAL A 115 -0.89 -16.16 -8.34
CA VAL A 115 -0.72 -14.70 -8.36
C VAL A 115 0.05 -14.27 -9.61
N PRO A 116 -0.42 -13.26 -10.38
CA PRO A 116 0.31 -12.73 -11.54
C PRO A 116 1.53 -11.91 -11.11
N LEU A 117 2.50 -11.78 -12.01
CA LEU A 117 3.60 -10.81 -11.88
C LEU A 117 3.30 -9.48 -12.58
N ASP A 118 2.19 -9.40 -13.31
CA ASP A 118 1.78 -8.20 -14.04
C ASP A 118 1.15 -7.15 -13.12
N ALA A 119 1.98 -6.21 -12.68
CA ALA A 119 1.56 -5.10 -11.82
C ALA A 119 0.54 -4.15 -12.50
N THR A 120 0.40 -4.19 -13.82
CA THR A 120 -0.52 -3.29 -14.54
C THR A 120 -2.00 -3.67 -14.34
N LEU A 121 -2.29 -4.87 -13.82
CA LEU A 121 -3.64 -5.29 -13.46
C LEU A 121 -4.24 -4.45 -12.32
N VAL A 122 -3.37 -3.93 -11.45
CA VAL A 122 -3.75 -3.05 -10.34
C VAL A 122 -3.81 -1.61 -10.86
N LYS A 123 -4.99 -0.98 -10.81
CA LYS A 123 -5.27 0.36 -11.34
C LYS A 123 -5.24 1.47 -10.30
N GLY A 124 -4.55 1.22 -9.18
CA GLY A 124 -4.51 2.08 -8.00
C GLY A 124 -4.49 1.25 -6.73
N SER A 125 -3.94 1.84 -5.67
CA SER A 125 -3.92 1.24 -4.33
C SER A 125 -4.30 2.30 -3.29
N HIS A 126 -4.28 1.93 -2.01
CA HIS A 126 -4.57 2.84 -0.91
C HIS A 126 -3.37 3.75 -0.58
N GLY A 127 -3.60 4.77 0.25
CA GLY A 127 -2.53 5.49 0.97
C GLY A 127 -2.39 6.97 0.63
N VAL A 128 -2.86 7.42 -0.53
CA VAL A 128 -2.97 8.85 -0.86
C VAL A 128 -4.41 9.28 -0.62
N LEU A 129 -4.59 10.39 0.10
CA LEU A 129 -5.92 10.96 0.35
C LEU A 129 -6.51 11.48 -0.96
N SER A 130 -7.81 11.27 -1.15
CA SER A 130 -8.53 11.95 -2.23
C SER A 130 -8.48 13.46 -2.00
N LEU A 131 -8.32 14.22 -3.08
CA LEU A 131 -8.47 15.68 -3.07
C LEU A 131 -9.93 16.10 -3.28
N ASP A 132 -10.79 15.16 -3.68
CA ASP A 132 -12.22 15.36 -3.77
C ASP A 132 -12.83 15.26 -2.36
N GLY A 133 -13.55 16.30 -1.95
CA GLY A 133 -14.24 16.35 -0.66
C GLY A 133 -15.37 15.33 -0.57
N ASP A 134 -15.93 14.91 -1.70
CA ASP A 134 -17.01 13.93 -1.76
C ASP A 134 -16.51 12.49 -1.53
N ASP A 135 -15.24 12.22 -1.83
CA ASP A 135 -14.54 10.93 -1.56
C ASP A 135 -13.83 10.92 -0.19
N GLY A 136 -14.25 11.81 0.71
CA GLY A 136 -13.69 11.96 2.05
C GLY A 136 -14.28 11.00 3.09
N PRO A 137 -13.62 10.84 4.24
CA PRO A 137 -14.19 10.12 5.36
C PRO A 137 -15.42 10.86 5.91
N VAL A 138 -16.49 10.11 6.20
CA VAL A 138 -17.69 10.65 6.85
C VAL A 138 -17.71 10.26 8.33
N PHE A 139 -17.92 11.24 9.20
CA PHE A 139 -18.17 11.01 10.63
C PHE A 139 -19.66 11.13 10.92
N VAL A 140 -20.27 10.03 11.37
CA VAL A 140 -21.70 9.96 11.72
C VAL A 140 -21.84 9.87 13.24
N ALA A 141 -22.61 10.79 13.82
CA ALA A 141 -22.89 10.84 15.25
C ALA A 141 -24.38 11.16 15.50
N GLY A 142 -24.90 10.73 16.66
CA GLY A 142 -26.30 10.98 17.05
C GLY A 142 -26.60 12.44 17.43
N GLU A 143 -25.56 13.24 17.66
CA GLU A 143 -25.64 14.68 17.84
C GLU A 143 -24.69 15.35 16.85
N LYS A 144 -24.94 16.62 16.52
CA LYS A 144 -24.07 17.38 15.62
C LYS A 144 -22.65 17.43 16.21
N ALA A 145 -21.70 16.81 15.51
CA ALA A 145 -20.30 16.86 15.88
C ALA A 145 -19.82 18.32 15.86
N ASP A 146 -19.09 18.71 16.91
CA ASP A 146 -18.35 19.97 16.89
C ASP A 146 -17.18 19.82 15.91
N SER A 147 -17.38 20.30 14.68
CA SER A 147 -16.41 20.24 13.59
C SER A 147 -15.08 20.92 13.94
N ASP A 148 -15.06 21.78 14.96
CA ASP A 148 -13.82 22.42 15.40
C ASP A 148 -12.96 21.48 16.27
N ARG A 149 -13.56 20.45 16.89
CA ARG A 149 -12.90 19.51 17.80
C ARG A 149 -12.47 18.19 17.17
N VAL A 150 -13.16 17.73 16.12
CA VAL A 150 -12.80 16.50 15.40
C VAL A 150 -12.41 16.88 13.98
N ARG A 151 -11.12 17.12 13.76
CA ARG A 151 -10.57 17.54 12.46
C ARG A 151 -9.93 16.37 11.71
N THR A 152 -9.47 15.37 12.45
CA THR A 152 -8.79 14.19 11.93
C THR A 152 -9.24 12.92 12.65
N LEU A 153 -8.96 11.75 12.06
CA LEU A 153 -9.18 10.46 12.74
C LEU A 153 -8.42 10.35 14.08
N ALA A 154 -7.32 11.08 14.27
CA ALA A 154 -6.55 11.07 15.51
C ALA A 154 -7.32 11.73 16.68
N ASP A 155 -8.20 12.68 16.37
CA ASP A 155 -9.00 13.40 17.38
C ASP A 155 -10.15 12.55 17.91
N LEU A 156 -10.57 11.51 17.17
CA LEU A 156 -11.72 10.67 17.52
C LEU A 156 -11.59 10.02 18.89
N LYS A 157 -10.37 9.58 19.27
CA LYS A 157 -10.14 8.95 20.57
C LYS A 157 -10.42 9.94 21.71
N ALA A 158 -9.84 11.13 21.65
CA ALA A 158 -10.03 12.15 22.68
C ALA A 158 -11.50 12.60 22.75
N HIS A 159 -12.14 12.77 21.58
CA HIS A 159 -13.55 13.10 21.50
C HIS A 159 -14.44 12.02 22.15
N ALA A 160 -14.20 10.75 21.84
CA ALA A 160 -14.95 9.64 22.42
C ALA A 160 -14.78 9.55 23.94
N LEU A 161 -13.54 9.67 24.45
CA LEU A 161 -13.27 9.64 25.90
C LEU A 161 -13.98 10.78 26.64
N LEU A 162 -13.95 11.99 26.08
CA LEU A 162 -14.64 13.14 26.67
C LEU A 162 -16.16 12.93 26.72
N ARG A 163 -16.76 12.39 25.65
CA ARG A 163 -18.19 12.08 25.61
C ARG A 163 -18.60 10.96 26.57
N MET A 164 -17.67 10.09 26.93
CA MET A 164 -17.87 9.04 27.94
C MET A 164 -17.60 9.53 29.37
N GLY A 165 -17.17 10.77 29.57
CA GLY A 165 -16.76 11.28 30.89
C GLY A 165 -15.47 10.65 31.42
N LEU A 166 -14.58 10.21 30.51
CA LEU A 166 -13.32 9.51 30.79
C LEU A 166 -12.07 10.35 30.45
N ALA A 167 -12.25 11.64 30.19
CA ALA A 167 -11.17 12.58 29.84
C ALA A 167 -10.67 13.35 31.07
#